data_AF-A0A1G7XQ97-F1
#
_entry.id   AF-A0A1G7XQ97-F1
#
_cell.length_a   1.000
_cell.length_b   1.000
_cell.length_c   1.000
_cell.angle_alpha   90.00
_cell.angle_beta   90.00
_cell.angle_gamma   90.00
#
_symmetry.space_group_name_H-M   'P 1'
#
loop_
_entity.id
_entity.type
_entity.pdbx_description
1 polymer ?
#
loop_
_entity_poly.entity_id
_entity_poly.type
_entity_poly.pdbx_seq_one_letter_code
_entity_poly.pdbx_strand_id
1 'polypeptide(L)'
;MKRIFYCLAILGVTFVGCNPMDDIYGDLDTSADPIVGSESYTLTADDYADLELGFGSFSSEEDAKTMLPGFLADKYPFWGQGSSVLVGYQLYVGSAEGVSDFTSSDVYNFTNSDYATTGSDAFGFYPDVNATDEIPAILDAQIAAPTEGQVVLAKYAHYTEVPVVGLADLVSYNFAGSFEGWSAVEEYGADEVWTSETGNVRGNGYFGDQETNAEWLVSPSIDLTDESDLKFQITQELDFAIDASLVKILVSTDYTDDVFTATWDEITLAMPATEDMAPSEDYDFSAYDGETINIAFKYTSIGDDESTPDVDEGDASRWRIQSLAIKTVGATGDRNFKGEYFMYSGGSWEAVEGVYYLSSDDYDSMGEGSGQPGQYNNFSSSLSPDNYLPTFLNLNFPYAQEDEELVIVYDYFSSSSGAQRRGNFYTVSGGEFVGHESTISTTLQFGYDNGLWVPDNTIRYTFGPADYAAVATALGDIYPNATSSMSNYGNMDRRAGNSAEWTNAMVLEAINVVLDINVPSAAEEQKYVITVEVYNGSNTTEDFAVIKMGGEWVYQN
;
A
#
# COMPACT_ATOMS: atom_id res chain seq x y z
N MET A 1 -81.56 -53.87 17.15
CA MET A 1 -81.46 -55.24 17.73
C MET A 1 -80.11 -55.38 18.45
N LYS A 2 -79.98 -56.38 19.34
CA LYS A 2 -78.81 -56.77 20.19
C LYS A 2 -77.44 -56.74 19.43
N ARG A 3 -76.22 -56.59 20.02
CA ARG A 3 -75.63 -57.07 21.31
C ARG A 3 -74.41 -56.22 21.80
N ILE A 4 -74.23 -56.12 23.15
CA ILE A 4 -73.05 -56.34 24.06
C ILE A 4 -71.62 -56.19 23.44
N PHE A 5 -70.60 -55.48 23.99
CA PHE A 5 -69.83 -55.77 25.25
C PHE A 5 -68.94 -54.60 25.82
N TYR A 6 -68.96 -54.44 27.17
CA TYR A 6 -67.89 -54.19 28.20
C TYR A 6 -66.75 -53.13 28.13
N CYS A 7 -66.38 -52.69 29.35
CA CYS A 7 -65.43 -51.61 29.70
C CYS A 7 -63.93 -52.02 29.73
N LEU A 8 -63.05 -51.02 29.71
CA LEU A 8 -61.58 -51.16 29.65
C LEU A 8 -60.89 -50.51 30.86
N ALA A 9 -59.79 -51.10 31.35
CA ALA A 9 -58.96 -50.54 32.43
C ALA A 9 -57.53 -51.12 32.42
N ILE A 10 -56.61 -50.38 33.07
CA ILE A 10 -55.30 -50.79 33.66
C ILE A 10 -54.00 -50.66 32.82
N LEU A 11 -53.13 -49.79 33.37
CA LEU A 11 -51.65 -49.68 33.40
C LEU A 11 -50.75 -49.77 32.14
N GLY A 12 -49.88 -48.77 32.03
CA GLY A 12 -48.51 -48.87 31.52
C GLY A 12 -47.59 -47.91 32.29
N VAL A 13 -46.47 -48.42 32.85
CA VAL A 13 -45.42 -47.63 33.53
C VAL A 13 -44.12 -47.86 32.77
N THR A 14 -43.37 -46.80 32.48
CA THR A 14 -42.03 -46.89 31.87
C THR A 14 -41.05 -45.92 32.54
N PHE A 15 -40.05 -46.53 33.18
CA PHE A 15 -38.72 -46.08 33.59
C PHE A 15 -38.41 -44.57 33.68
N VAL A 16 -38.07 -44.15 34.90
CA VAL A 16 -37.15 -43.02 35.14
C VAL A 16 -35.74 -43.46 34.75
N GLY A 17 -35.20 -42.86 33.68
CA GLY A 17 -33.76 -42.80 33.47
C GLY A 17 -33.25 -41.47 34.02
N CYS A 18 -32.22 -41.49 34.87
CA CYS A 18 -31.45 -40.28 35.17
C CYS A 18 -30.91 -39.73 33.85
N ASN A 19 -30.96 -38.41 33.65
CA ASN A 19 -30.40 -37.77 32.47
C ASN A 19 -29.04 -37.15 32.83
N PRO A 20 -27.92 -37.89 32.76
CA PRO A 20 -26.63 -37.43 33.28
C PRO A 20 -25.98 -36.39 32.36
N MET A 21 -26.64 -36.10 31.23
CA MET A 21 -26.25 -35.06 30.29
C MET A 21 -26.93 -33.72 30.58
N ASP A 22 -28.08 -33.67 31.28
CA ASP A 22 -28.71 -32.38 31.62
C ASP A 22 -27.86 -31.62 32.64
N ASP A 23 -27.27 -32.30 33.62
CA ASP A 23 -26.32 -31.68 34.57
C ASP A 23 -24.95 -31.33 33.92
N ILE A 24 -24.63 -31.89 32.74
CA ILE A 24 -23.40 -31.54 31.99
C ILE A 24 -23.66 -30.40 30.98
N TYR A 25 -24.87 -30.31 30.44
CA TYR A 25 -25.27 -29.25 29.51
C TYR A 25 -25.87 -28.01 30.22
N GLY A 26 -26.38 -28.16 31.45
CA GLY A 26 -26.82 -27.03 32.28
C GLY A 26 -25.68 -26.14 32.75
N ASP A 27 -24.50 -26.73 32.98
CA ASP A 27 -23.27 -26.03 33.38
C ASP A 27 -22.49 -25.44 32.17
N LEU A 28 -23.03 -25.54 30.94
CA LEU A 28 -22.45 -24.99 29.71
C LEU A 28 -23.20 -23.77 29.14
N ASP A 29 -24.33 -23.37 29.75
CA ASP A 29 -25.17 -22.23 29.30
C ASP A 29 -25.15 -21.04 30.28
N THR A 30 -24.30 -21.09 31.31
CA THR A 30 -23.74 -19.87 31.91
C THR A 30 -22.63 -19.36 31.00
N SER A 31 -22.72 -18.09 30.59
CA SER A 31 -21.66 -17.35 29.91
C SER A 31 -20.29 -17.73 30.47
N ALA A 32 -19.38 -18.21 29.62
CA ALA A 32 -18.03 -18.58 30.04
C ALA A 32 -17.46 -17.44 30.89
N ASP A 33 -17.05 -17.75 32.12
CA ASP A 33 -16.57 -16.74 33.07
C ASP A 33 -15.52 -15.88 32.36
N PRO A 34 -15.71 -14.55 32.29
CA PRO A 34 -14.85 -13.70 31.48
C PRO A 34 -13.40 -13.87 31.93
N ILE A 35 -12.51 -13.95 30.96
CA ILE A 35 -11.08 -14.15 31.23
C ILE A 35 -10.59 -12.93 32.01
N VAL A 36 -10.11 -13.15 33.24
CA VAL A 36 -9.44 -12.12 34.04
C VAL A 36 -7.94 -12.34 33.92
N GLY A 37 -7.26 -11.44 33.21
CA GLY A 37 -5.85 -11.59 32.84
C GLY A 37 -5.04 -10.30 32.99
N SER A 38 -3.72 -10.46 33.08
CA SER A 38 -2.76 -9.35 32.95
C SER A 38 -1.71 -9.69 31.90
N GLU A 39 -1.56 -8.85 30.88
CA GLU A 39 -0.59 -9.05 29.78
C GLU A 39 0.17 -7.75 29.44
N SER A 40 1.32 -7.90 28.80
CA SER A 40 2.06 -6.81 28.16
C SER A 40 2.12 -7.06 26.65
N TYR A 41 1.59 -6.14 25.85
CA TYR A 41 1.57 -6.22 24.40
C TYR A 41 2.34 -5.05 23.79
N THR A 42 3.17 -5.28 22.77
CA THR A 42 3.82 -4.21 22.01
C THR A 42 3.21 -4.17 20.62
N LEU A 43 2.76 -2.99 20.18
CA LEU A 43 2.19 -2.82 18.85
C LEU A 43 3.22 -3.16 17.76
N THR A 44 2.74 -3.89 16.76
CA THR A 44 3.46 -4.26 15.55
C THR A 44 3.11 -3.34 14.39
N ALA A 45 3.88 -3.45 13.31
CA ALA A 45 3.64 -2.79 12.03
C ALA A 45 2.19 -2.95 11.52
N ASP A 46 1.61 -4.14 11.69
CA ASP A 46 0.26 -4.46 11.24
C ASP A 46 -0.78 -3.81 12.17
N ASP A 47 -0.56 -3.79 13.49
CA ASP A 47 -1.46 -3.12 14.43
C ASP A 47 -1.54 -1.59 14.15
N TYR A 48 -0.45 -0.93 13.74
CA TYR A 48 -0.50 0.47 13.30
C TYR A 48 -1.25 0.68 11.98
N ALA A 49 -1.18 -0.29 11.06
CA ALA A 49 -1.93 -0.24 9.81
C ALA A 49 -3.44 -0.38 10.05
N ASP A 50 -3.85 -1.32 10.91
CA ASP A 50 -5.23 -1.52 11.35
C ASP A 50 -5.79 -0.31 12.13
N LEU A 51 -4.92 0.42 12.85
CA LEU A 51 -5.24 1.70 13.50
C LEU A 51 -5.27 2.90 12.54
N GLU A 52 -5.07 2.71 11.24
CA GLU A 52 -4.93 3.77 10.22
C GLU A 52 -3.76 4.76 10.48
N LEU A 53 -2.83 4.41 11.38
CA LEU A 53 -1.67 5.22 11.77
C LEU A 53 -0.53 5.04 10.76
N GLY A 54 -0.68 5.68 9.59
CA GLY A 54 0.26 5.54 8.47
C GLY A 54 1.73 5.68 8.86
N PHE A 55 2.08 6.60 9.77
CA PHE A 55 3.46 6.84 10.22
C PHE A 55 4.05 5.78 11.17
N GLY A 56 3.27 4.80 11.64
CA GLY A 56 3.76 3.76 12.57
C GLY A 56 3.92 4.25 14.01
N SER A 57 3.27 5.36 14.36
CA SER A 57 3.34 5.99 15.68
C SER A 57 2.08 6.80 15.97
N PHE A 58 1.76 7.00 17.25
CA PHE A 58 0.74 7.97 17.66
C PHE A 58 1.30 9.39 17.68
N SER A 59 0.48 10.38 17.29
CA SER A 59 0.83 11.81 17.35
C SER A 59 0.84 12.36 18.77
N SER A 60 0.11 11.74 19.69
CA SER A 60 0.06 12.09 21.12
C SER A 60 -0.34 10.90 21.99
N GLU A 61 -0.08 10.99 23.30
CA GLU A 61 -0.58 10.03 24.29
C GLU A 61 -2.13 10.03 24.36
N GLU A 62 -2.78 11.14 23.99
CA GLU A 62 -4.24 11.25 23.99
C GLU A 62 -4.88 10.49 22.81
N ASP A 63 -4.23 10.46 21.65
CA ASP A 63 -4.62 9.62 20.52
C ASP A 63 -4.52 8.14 20.91
N ALA A 64 -3.42 7.76 21.59
CA ALA A 64 -3.25 6.40 22.12
C ALA A 64 -4.35 6.02 23.13
N LYS A 65 -4.69 6.91 24.07
CA LYS A 65 -5.81 6.72 25.02
C LYS A 65 -7.16 6.58 24.33
N THR A 66 -7.35 7.23 23.19
CA THR A 66 -8.62 7.24 22.44
C THR A 66 -8.78 6.00 21.56
N MET A 67 -7.71 5.57 20.88
CA MET A 67 -7.77 4.52 19.85
C MET A 67 -7.53 3.10 20.42
N LEU A 68 -6.62 2.96 21.38
CA LEU A 68 -6.27 1.65 21.95
C LEU A 68 -7.43 0.92 22.66
N PRO A 69 -8.43 1.57 23.29
CA PRO A 69 -9.60 0.89 23.83
C PRO A 69 -10.36 0.00 22.84
N GLY A 70 -10.51 0.47 21.59
CA GLY A 70 -11.17 -0.30 20.53
C GLY A 70 -10.33 -1.49 20.11
N PHE A 71 -9.06 -1.23 19.80
CA PHE A 71 -8.07 -2.26 19.49
C PHE A 71 -7.99 -3.37 20.54
N LEU A 72 -7.96 -3.01 21.84
CA LEU A 72 -7.93 -3.99 22.92
C LEU A 72 -9.26 -4.76 23.05
N ALA A 73 -10.41 -4.16 22.70
CA ALA A 73 -11.69 -4.87 22.71
C ALA A 73 -11.75 -5.94 21.59
N ASP A 74 -11.26 -5.61 20.40
CA ASP A 74 -11.19 -6.53 19.26
C ASP A 74 -10.15 -7.65 19.46
N LYS A 75 -9.01 -7.32 20.09
CA LYS A 75 -7.94 -8.28 20.41
C LYS A 75 -8.27 -9.21 21.58
N TYR A 76 -9.03 -8.72 22.57
CA TYR A 76 -9.38 -9.43 23.80
C TYR A 76 -10.90 -9.53 24.03
N PRO A 77 -11.69 -10.07 23.08
CA PRO A 77 -13.16 -9.99 23.10
C PRO A 77 -13.84 -10.84 24.19
N PHE A 78 -13.09 -11.69 24.88
CA PHE A 78 -13.57 -12.57 25.96
C PHE A 78 -13.02 -12.17 27.35
N TRP A 79 -12.26 -11.09 27.44
CA TRP A 79 -11.71 -10.60 28.70
C TRP A 79 -12.73 -9.72 29.42
N GLY A 80 -12.66 -9.68 30.76
CA GLY A 80 -13.63 -8.92 31.56
C GLY A 80 -13.06 -8.26 32.81
N GLN A 81 -13.97 -7.88 33.70
CA GLN A 81 -13.71 -6.97 34.82
C GLN A 81 -12.46 -7.35 35.62
N GLY A 82 -11.57 -6.37 35.81
CA GLY A 82 -10.32 -6.57 36.55
C GLY A 82 -9.15 -7.07 35.70
N SER A 83 -9.35 -7.29 34.40
CA SER A 83 -8.26 -7.51 33.46
C SER A 83 -7.43 -6.24 33.23
N SER A 84 -6.19 -6.41 32.79
CA SER A 84 -5.25 -5.30 32.53
C SER A 84 -4.30 -5.63 31.39
N VAL A 85 -3.98 -4.64 30.54
CA VAL A 85 -2.97 -4.78 29.47
C VAL A 85 -2.06 -3.56 29.46
N LEU A 86 -0.75 -3.79 29.57
CA LEU A 86 0.27 -2.77 29.35
C LEU A 86 0.61 -2.74 27.86
N VAL A 87 0.21 -1.68 27.16
CA VAL A 87 0.47 -1.53 25.72
C VAL A 87 1.73 -0.71 25.49
N GLY A 88 2.75 -1.29 24.86
CA GLY A 88 3.92 -0.60 24.34
C GLY A 88 3.68 -0.10 22.91
N TYR A 89 4.04 1.15 22.63
CA TYR A 89 3.83 1.81 21.34
C TYR A 89 4.89 2.90 21.07
N GLN A 90 4.97 3.33 19.82
CA GLN A 90 5.80 4.45 19.37
C GLN A 90 4.99 5.75 19.45
N LEU A 91 5.53 6.73 20.17
CA LEU A 91 5.00 8.09 20.27
C LEU A 91 5.87 9.03 19.45
N TYR A 92 5.26 9.80 18.56
CA TYR A 92 5.95 10.82 17.78
C TYR A 92 6.43 11.97 18.68
N VAL A 93 7.70 12.36 18.54
CA VAL A 93 8.34 13.42 19.34
C VAL A 93 8.80 14.63 18.52
N GLY A 94 8.56 14.60 17.20
CA GLY A 94 8.90 15.66 16.25
C GLY A 94 9.93 15.21 15.22
N SER A 95 9.65 15.50 13.95
CA SER A 95 10.60 15.34 12.84
C SER A 95 11.75 16.35 12.92
N ALA A 96 12.86 16.04 12.26
CA ALA A 96 13.93 16.99 12.03
C ALA A 96 13.47 18.17 11.15
N GLU A 97 14.07 19.34 11.40
CA GLU A 97 13.82 20.56 10.64
C GLU A 97 14.29 20.39 9.17
N GLY A 98 13.60 21.03 8.21
CA GLY A 98 13.92 20.97 6.78
C GLY A 98 13.55 19.68 6.03
N VAL A 99 13.37 18.53 6.72
CA VAL A 99 13.00 17.26 6.06
C VAL A 99 11.62 17.35 5.36
N SER A 100 10.70 18.16 5.88
CA SER A 100 9.42 18.47 5.23
C SER A 100 9.60 19.01 3.82
N ASP A 101 10.59 19.87 3.61
CA ASP A 101 10.70 20.71 2.42
C ASP A 101 11.04 19.88 1.17
N PHE A 102 11.69 18.73 1.40
CA PHE A 102 12.00 17.70 0.40
C PHE A 102 10.90 16.63 0.31
N THR A 103 10.37 16.17 1.45
CA THR A 103 9.37 15.09 1.48
C THR A 103 8.00 15.51 0.95
N SER A 104 7.64 16.80 1.07
CA SER A 104 6.43 17.37 0.49
C SER A 104 6.66 18.21 -0.76
N SER A 105 7.86 18.16 -1.36
CA SER A 105 8.18 18.90 -2.58
C SER A 105 7.34 18.43 -3.78
N ASP A 106 7.17 19.32 -4.76
CA ASP A 106 6.65 18.93 -6.08
C ASP A 106 7.55 17.85 -6.72
N VAL A 107 6.97 17.08 -7.64
CA VAL A 107 7.66 15.98 -8.35
C VAL A 107 7.56 16.22 -9.84
N TYR A 108 8.71 16.30 -10.50
CA TYR A 108 8.78 16.32 -11.94
C TYR A 108 9.31 14.97 -12.43
N ASN A 109 8.47 14.21 -13.15
CA ASN A 109 8.88 12.93 -13.73
C ASN A 109 9.23 13.17 -15.20
N PHE A 110 10.46 12.81 -15.58
CA PHE A 110 10.94 12.99 -16.94
C PHE A 110 10.19 12.11 -17.95
N THR A 111 9.80 12.72 -19.07
CA THR A 111 9.18 12.06 -20.22
C THR A 111 10.23 11.75 -21.31
N ASN A 112 9.84 10.96 -22.32
CA ASN A 112 10.69 10.72 -23.49
C ASN A 112 11.03 12.02 -24.24
N SER A 113 10.11 12.99 -24.27
CA SER A 113 10.33 14.32 -24.86
C SER A 113 11.45 15.09 -24.15
N ASP A 114 11.58 14.94 -22.84
CA ASP A 114 12.61 15.63 -22.06
C ASP A 114 14.01 15.10 -22.35
N TYR A 115 14.19 13.77 -22.41
CA TYR A 115 15.45 13.15 -22.82
C TYR A 115 15.82 13.51 -24.26
N ALA A 116 14.83 13.64 -25.16
CA ALA A 116 15.06 14.08 -26.53
C ALA A 116 15.62 15.52 -26.60
N THR A 117 15.27 16.42 -25.67
CA THR A 117 15.87 17.78 -25.62
C THR A 117 17.37 17.76 -25.35
N THR A 118 17.87 16.74 -24.67
CA THR A 118 19.31 16.55 -24.36
C THR A 118 20.02 15.68 -25.43
N GLY A 119 19.32 15.35 -26.52
CA GLY A 119 19.86 14.54 -27.62
C GLY A 119 19.86 13.03 -27.37
N SER A 120 19.14 12.53 -26.36
CA SER A 120 18.91 11.10 -26.18
C SER A 120 17.74 10.62 -27.05
N ASP A 121 17.98 9.60 -27.86
CA ASP A 121 16.98 8.82 -28.61
C ASP A 121 16.51 7.57 -27.84
N ALA A 122 16.70 7.56 -26.51
CA ALA A 122 16.39 6.45 -25.62
C ALA A 122 15.51 6.90 -24.43
N PHE A 123 14.92 5.92 -23.73
CA PHE A 123 14.00 6.14 -22.60
C PHE A 123 14.75 6.41 -21.27
N GLY A 124 15.67 7.37 -21.30
CA GLY A 124 16.57 7.72 -20.20
C GLY A 124 17.82 8.48 -20.67
N PHE A 125 18.60 8.97 -19.72
CA PHE A 125 19.94 9.52 -19.99
C PHE A 125 20.94 8.41 -20.35
N TYR A 126 21.79 8.69 -21.35
CA TYR A 126 22.93 7.84 -21.68
C TYR A 126 24.00 7.86 -20.56
N PRO A 127 24.79 6.78 -20.38
CA PRO A 127 25.70 6.63 -19.23
C PRO A 127 26.82 7.68 -19.11
N ASP A 128 27.09 8.44 -20.18
CA ASP A 128 28.10 9.49 -20.24
C ASP A 128 27.52 10.91 -20.05
N VAL A 129 26.20 11.04 -19.87
CA VAL A 129 25.52 12.32 -19.61
C VAL A 129 25.56 12.66 -18.12
N ASN A 130 25.96 13.88 -17.77
CA ASN A 130 25.80 14.38 -16.42
C ASN A 130 24.38 14.95 -16.22
N ALA A 131 23.46 14.12 -15.74
CA ALA A 131 22.06 14.50 -15.55
C ALA A 131 21.89 15.82 -14.77
N THR A 132 22.69 16.04 -13.72
CA THR A 132 22.67 17.27 -12.89
C THR A 132 22.90 18.56 -13.69
N ASP A 133 23.71 18.51 -14.76
CA ASP A 133 23.98 19.66 -15.62
C ASP A 133 22.84 19.95 -16.62
N GLU A 134 22.08 18.91 -17.00
CA GLU A 134 21.01 18.99 -18.02
C GLU A 134 19.63 19.32 -17.42
N ILE A 135 19.31 18.79 -16.23
CA ILE A 135 18.00 18.94 -15.58
C ILE A 135 17.54 20.41 -15.43
N PRO A 136 18.37 21.40 -15.06
CA PRO A 136 17.94 22.79 -14.89
C PRO A 136 17.27 23.41 -16.13
N ALA A 137 17.73 23.07 -17.34
CA ALA A 137 17.18 23.59 -18.58
C ALA A 137 15.77 23.00 -18.88
N ILE A 138 15.57 21.73 -18.52
CA ILE A 138 14.28 21.04 -18.65
C ILE A 138 13.28 21.60 -17.64
N LEU A 139 13.67 21.79 -16.38
CA LEU A 139 12.81 22.40 -15.37
C LEU A 139 12.42 23.85 -15.71
N ASP A 140 13.29 24.65 -16.33
CA ASP A 140 12.96 26.01 -16.81
C ASP A 140 11.96 25.99 -17.98
N ALA A 141 12.06 25.01 -18.87
CA ALA A 141 11.12 24.84 -19.98
C ALA A 141 9.74 24.32 -19.54
N GLN A 142 9.71 23.44 -18.53
CA GLN A 142 8.52 22.66 -18.16
C GLN A 142 7.74 23.26 -16.98
N ILE A 143 8.41 23.96 -16.07
CA ILE A 143 7.75 24.60 -14.91
C ILE A 143 7.53 26.08 -15.18
N ALA A 144 6.30 26.44 -15.53
CA ALA A 144 5.94 27.82 -15.84
C ALA A 144 5.89 28.71 -14.58
N ALA A 145 6.64 29.81 -14.60
CA ALA A 145 6.69 30.84 -13.56
C ALA A 145 6.99 30.33 -12.13
N PRO A 146 8.14 29.66 -11.92
CA PRO A 146 8.56 29.15 -10.62
C PRO A 146 8.81 30.28 -9.61
N THR A 147 8.69 29.96 -8.32
CA THR A 147 8.87 30.93 -7.24
C THR A 147 10.20 30.76 -6.53
N GLU A 148 10.85 31.85 -6.14
CA GLU A 148 12.08 31.83 -5.34
C GLU A 148 11.92 30.93 -4.09
N GLY A 149 12.80 29.94 -3.96
CA GLY A 149 12.75 28.92 -2.90
C GLY A 149 11.83 27.73 -3.17
N GLN A 150 11.22 27.61 -4.37
CA GLN A 150 10.49 26.39 -4.75
C GLN A 150 11.47 25.23 -4.90
N VAL A 151 11.17 24.10 -4.26
CA VAL A 151 11.94 22.85 -4.36
C VAL A 151 11.16 21.83 -5.17
N VAL A 152 11.84 21.13 -6.07
CA VAL A 152 11.29 20.07 -6.94
C VAL A 152 12.20 18.84 -6.88
N LEU A 153 11.63 17.65 -6.76
CA LEU A 153 12.34 16.40 -7.05
C LEU A 153 12.19 16.08 -8.55
N ALA A 154 13.29 16.16 -9.29
CA ALA A 154 13.36 15.63 -10.65
C ALA A 154 13.63 14.12 -10.60
N LYS A 155 12.64 13.29 -10.95
CA LYS A 155 12.78 11.84 -11.12
C LYS A 155 13.09 11.50 -12.59
N TYR A 156 14.15 10.73 -12.82
CA TYR A 156 14.64 10.37 -14.14
C TYR A 156 15.23 8.96 -14.19
N ALA A 157 15.34 8.39 -15.39
CA ALA A 157 16.02 7.13 -15.65
C ALA A 157 17.39 7.42 -16.26
N HIS A 158 18.40 6.66 -15.85
CA HIS A 158 19.77 6.75 -16.34
C HIS A 158 20.26 5.34 -16.67
N TYR A 159 20.68 5.11 -17.91
CA TYR A 159 21.20 3.81 -18.34
C TYR A 159 22.56 3.50 -17.69
N THR A 160 22.78 2.25 -17.30
CA THR A 160 24.07 1.81 -16.73
C THR A 160 25.10 1.42 -17.79
N GLU A 161 24.63 1.10 -19.01
CA GLU A 161 25.41 0.85 -20.21
C GLU A 161 24.75 1.49 -21.44
N VAL A 162 25.47 1.59 -22.57
CA VAL A 162 24.92 2.25 -23.77
C VAL A 162 23.74 1.42 -24.31
N PRO A 163 22.50 1.96 -24.33
CA PRO A 163 21.33 1.21 -24.74
C PRO A 163 21.36 0.83 -26.21
N VAL A 164 20.67 -0.27 -26.54
CA VAL A 164 20.36 -0.64 -27.93
C VAL A 164 19.00 -0.06 -28.29
N VAL A 165 19.04 1.01 -29.10
CA VAL A 165 17.85 1.65 -29.69
C VAL A 165 17.43 0.90 -30.96
N GLY A 166 16.13 0.69 -31.12
CA GLY A 166 15.49 -0.01 -32.24
C GLY A 166 14.01 0.33 -32.35
N LEU A 167 13.21 -0.55 -32.95
CA LEU A 167 11.75 -0.46 -32.96
C LEU A 167 11.15 -1.57 -32.09
N ALA A 168 10.10 -1.25 -31.35
CA ALA A 168 9.32 -2.19 -30.57
C ALA A 168 7.84 -2.17 -31.03
N ASP A 169 7.22 -3.35 -31.14
CA ASP A 169 5.82 -3.48 -31.50
C ASP A 169 4.93 -3.00 -30.33
N LEU A 170 4.13 -1.96 -30.57
CA LEU A 170 3.16 -1.39 -29.64
C LEU A 170 1.81 -2.11 -29.76
N VAL A 171 1.33 -2.28 -31.00
CA VAL A 171 0.11 -3.01 -31.35
C VAL A 171 0.43 -3.98 -32.46
N SER A 172 0.03 -5.24 -32.31
CA SER A 172 0.24 -6.27 -33.34
C SER A 172 -1.01 -7.12 -33.57
N TYR A 173 -1.31 -7.36 -34.84
CA TYR A 173 -2.29 -8.33 -35.32
C TYR A 173 -1.55 -9.39 -36.15
N ASN A 174 -1.87 -10.66 -35.93
CA ASN A 174 -1.28 -11.81 -36.60
C ASN A 174 -2.29 -12.60 -37.45
N PHE A 175 -3.59 -12.24 -37.37
CA PHE A 175 -4.65 -12.75 -38.23
C PHE A 175 -4.73 -14.28 -38.38
N ALA A 176 -4.19 -15.04 -37.41
CA ALA A 176 -4.08 -16.49 -37.51
C ALA A 176 -5.36 -17.19 -37.02
N GLY A 177 -6.25 -17.48 -37.96
CA GLY A 177 -7.50 -18.21 -37.72
C GLY A 177 -8.63 -17.36 -37.13
N SER A 178 -8.49 -16.03 -37.10
CA SER A 178 -9.56 -15.11 -36.73
C SER A 178 -9.33 -13.70 -37.26
N PHE A 179 -10.35 -12.84 -37.19
CA PHE A 179 -10.25 -11.41 -37.46
C PHE A 179 -9.72 -10.59 -36.26
N GLU A 180 -9.42 -11.19 -35.11
CA GLU A 180 -8.83 -10.49 -33.95
C GLU A 180 -9.60 -9.23 -33.49
N GLY A 181 -10.93 -9.24 -33.64
CA GLY A 181 -11.83 -8.14 -33.28
C GLY A 181 -12.14 -7.17 -34.43
N TRP A 182 -11.48 -7.29 -35.58
CA TRP A 182 -11.82 -6.52 -36.78
C TRP A 182 -13.20 -6.93 -37.29
N SER A 183 -13.93 -5.97 -37.86
CA SER A 183 -15.31 -6.11 -38.34
C SER A 183 -15.41 -5.89 -39.84
N ALA A 184 -16.07 -6.80 -40.54
CA ALA A 184 -16.38 -6.66 -41.96
C ALA A 184 -17.59 -5.72 -42.17
N VAL A 185 -17.50 -4.81 -43.13
CA VAL A 185 -18.54 -3.84 -43.49
C VAL A 185 -18.72 -3.84 -45.01
N GLU A 186 -19.85 -4.38 -45.44
CA GLU A 186 -20.30 -4.43 -46.84
C GLU A 186 -20.64 -3.03 -47.38
N GLU A 187 -20.03 -2.62 -48.48
CA GLU A 187 -20.37 -1.38 -49.21
C GLU A 187 -21.26 -1.67 -50.42
N TYR A 188 -20.93 -2.70 -51.20
CA TYR A 188 -21.85 -3.35 -52.14
C TYR A 188 -21.32 -4.72 -52.53
N GLY A 189 -22.22 -5.70 -52.57
CA GLY A 189 -21.86 -7.07 -52.84
C GLY A 189 -22.97 -8.03 -52.45
N ALA A 190 -22.70 -9.32 -52.64
CA ALA A 190 -23.52 -10.40 -52.09
C ALA A 190 -22.68 -11.57 -51.54
N ASP A 191 -21.36 -11.49 -51.69
CA ASP A 191 -20.41 -12.55 -51.36
C ASP A 191 -19.59 -12.22 -50.11
N GLU A 192 -19.13 -13.25 -49.41
CA GLU A 192 -18.26 -13.10 -48.22
C GLU A 192 -16.81 -12.85 -48.69
N VAL A 193 -16.49 -11.58 -48.97
CA VAL A 193 -15.20 -11.14 -49.53
C VAL A 193 -14.05 -11.36 -48.55
N TRP A 194 -14.21 -10.90 -47.30
CA TRP A 194 -13.22 -11.10 -46.24
C TRP A 194 -13.42 -12.42 -45.52
N THR A 195 -12.36 -13.22 -45.45
CA THR A 195 -12.33 -14.53 -44.78
C THR A 195 -11.06 -14.68 -43.93
N SER A 196 -11.15 -15.35 -42.78
CA SER A 196 -9.97 -15.67 -41.95
C SER A 196 -9.43 -17.09 -42.24
N GLU A 197 -8.14 -17.20 -42.49
CA GLU A 197 -7.40 -18.46 -42.70
C GLU A 197 -6.45 -18.74 -41.53
N THR A 198 -5.85 -19.94 -41.47
CA THR A 198 -4.95 -20.39 -40.38
C THR A 198 -3.74 -19.48 -40.09
N GLY A 199 -3.42 -18.52 -40.96
CA GLY A 199 -2.28 -17.61 -40.80
C GLY A 199 -2.36 -16.32 -41.62
N ASN A 200 -3.58 -15.88 -41.98
CA ASN A 200 -3.85 -14.61 -42.65
C ASN A 200 -5.35 -14.30 -42.63
N VAL A 201 -5.72 -13.05 -42.86
CA VAL A 201 -7.03 -12.69 -43.43
C VAL A 201 -6.90 -12.50 -44.94
N ARG A 202 -7.94 -12.88 -45.67
CA ARG A 202 -7.98 -12.88 -47.13
C ARG A 202 -9.21 -12.14 -47.64
N GLY A 203 -8.98 -11.09 -48.42
CA GLY A 203 -9.97 -10.47 -49.31
C GLY A 203 -9.93 -11.16 -50.68
N ASN A 204 -11.10 -11.50 -51.23
CA ASN A 204 -11.22 -12.27 -52.46
C ASN A 204 -12.50 -11.91 -53.23
N GLY A 205 -12.37 -11.52 -54.49
CA GLY A 205 -13.51 -11.21 -55.38
C GLY A 205 -13.90 -12.32 -56.36
N TYR A 206 -13.26 -13.50 -56.30
CA TYR A 206 -13.47 -14.60 -57.24
C TYR A 206 -14.26 -15.75 -56.61
N PHE A 207 -15.48 -15.99 -57.10
CA PHE A 207 -16.42 -16.98 -56.52
C PHE A 207 -16.78 -18.11 -57.51
N GLY A 208 -15.86 -18.42 -58.41
CA GLY A 208 -16.06 -19.29 -59.58
C GLY A 208 -16.10 -18.50 -60.89
N ASP A 209 -16.35 -17.19 -60.78
CA ASP A 209 -16.14 -16.15 -61.77
C ASP A 209 -15.64 -14.87 -61.09
N GLN A 210 -15.26 -13.84 -61.85
CA GLN A 210 -14.97 -12.49 -61.31
C GLN A 210 -16.29 -11.80 -60.90
N GLU A 211 -16.45 -11.45 -59.62
CA GLU A 211 -17.67 -10.80 -59.11
C GLU A 211 -17.42 -9.34 -58.66
N THR A 212 -18.40 -8.46 -58.89
CA THR A 212 -18.33 -7.03 -58.51
C THR A 212 -18.69 -6.85 -57.04
N ASN A 213 -17.71 -6.62 -56.18
CA ASN A 213 -17.90 -6.45 -54.74
C ASN A 213 -17.03 -5.30 -54.18
N ALA A 214 -17.42 -4.71 -53.06
CA ALA A 214 -16.61 -3.80 -52.25
C ALA A 214 -16.90 -3.99 -50.76
N GLU A 215 -15.93 -4.51 -50.01
CA GLU A 215 -16.07 -4.78 -48.57
C GLU A 215 -14.85 -4.24 -47.80
N TRP A 216 -15.12 -3.65 -46.64
CA TRP A 216 -14.13 -3.13 -45.72
C TRP A 216 -13.91 -4.11 -44.58
N LEU A 217 -12.68 -4.26 -44.11
CA LEU A 217 -12.35 -4.90 -42.84
C LEU A 217 -11.74 -3.84 -41.92
N VAL A 218 -12.46 -3.45 -40.87
CA VAL A 218 -12.12 -2.30 -40.00
C VAL A 218 -11.66 -2.78 -38.62
N SER A 219 -10.58 -2.22 -38.09
CA SER A 219 -10.02 -2.57 -36.79
C SER A 219 -10.90 -2.12 -35.62
N PRO A 220 -10.73 -2.71 -34.44
CA PRO A 220 -11.06 -2.04 -33.17
C PRO A 220 -10.35 -0.67 -33.09
N SER A 221 -10.85 0.23 -32.25
CA SER A 221 -10.14 1.49 -31.99
C SER A 221 -8.81 1.21 -31.26
N ILE A 222 -7.77 1.89 -31.72
CA ILE A 222 -6.40 1.79 -31.25
C ILE A 222 -6.04 3.13 -30.59
N ASP A 223 -5.67 3.07 -29.31
CA ASP A 223 -5.25 4.22 -28.52
C ASP A 223 -3.74 4.41 -28.64
N LEU A 224 -3.32 5.59 -29.10
CA LEU A 224 -1.93 6.01 -29.29
C LEU A 224 -1.64 7.32 -28.52
N THR A 225 -2.49 7.68 -27.55
CA THR A 225 -2.50 9.02 -26.93
C THR A 225 -1.22 9.40 -26.18
N ASP A 226 -0.48 8.42 -25.66
CA ASP A 226 0.81 8.61 -24.96
C ASP A 226 2.04 8.31 -25.85
N GLU A 227 1.84 8.09 -27.15
CA GLU A 227 2.84 7.51 -28.06
C GLU A 227 3.32 8.48 -29.14
N SER A 228 4.58 8.34 -29.56
CA SER A 228 5.22 9.20 -30.57
C SER A 228 6.22 8.44 -31.46
N ASP A 229 6.68 9.10 -32.53
CA ASP A 229 7.62 8.59 -33.53
C ASP A 229 7.13 7.31 -34.24
N LEU A 230 5.81 7.14 -34.33
CA LEU A 230 5.20 5.87 -34.73
C LEU A 230 5.61 5.40 -36.12
N LYS A 231 5.67 4.08 -36.28
CA LYS A 231 5.93 3.38 -37.55
C LYS A 231 4.89 2.30 -37.78
N PHE A 232 4.57 2.07 -39.05
CA PHE A 232 3.61 1.06 -39.48
C PHE A 232 4.30 0.01 -40.35
N GLN A 233 4.04 -1.27 -40.10
CA GLN A 233 4.48 -2.36 -40.98
C GLN A 233 3.36 -3.37 -41.17
N ILE A 234 3.20 -3.87 -42.39
CA ILE A 234 2.24 -4.91 -42.75
C ILE A 234 2.94 -6.01 -43.54
N THR A 235 2.63 -7.28 -43.23
CA THR A 235 3.08 -8.44 -44.01
C THR A 235 1.94 -8.93 -44.87
N GLN A 236 2.08 -8.85 -46.19
CA GLN A 236 0.99 -9.07 -47.13
C GLN A 236 1.48 -9.58 -48.50
N GLU A 237 0.55 -10.16 -49.26
CA GLU A 237 0.70 -10.48 -50.68
C GLU A 237 -0.60 -10.19 -51.45
N LEU A 238 -0.47 -9.83 -52.73
CA LEU A 238 -1.58 -9.56 -53.65
C LEU A 238 -1.40 -10.36 -54.93
N ASP A 239 -2.26 -11.35 -55.15
CA ASP A 239 -2.25 -12.14 -56.37
C ASP A 239 -3.37 -11.70 -57.34
N PHE A 240 -3.18 -11.98 -58.62
CA PHE A 240 -4.19 -11.88 -59.69
C PHE A 240 -4.78 -10.48 -59.96
N ALA A 241 -4.35 -9.43 -59.24
CA ALA A 241 -4.75 -8.05 -59.51
C ALA A 241 -4.22 -7.56 -60.87
N ILE A 242 -5.07 -6.89 -61.65
CA ILE A 242 -4.67 -6.11 -62.82
C ILE A 242 -4.43 -4.65 -62.41
N ASP A 243 -5.28 -4.11 -61.55
CA ASP A 243 -5.21 -2.80 -60.93
C ASP A 243 -5.13 -2.93 -59.39
N ALA A 244 -3.92 -2.75 -58.86
CA ALA A 244 -3.67 -2.78 -57.42
C ALA A 244 -4.34 -1.63 -56.64
N SER A 245 -4.90 -0.60 -57.30
CA SER A 245 -5.62 0.49 -56.62
C SER A 245 -7.02 0.10 -56.12
N LEU A 246 -7.49 -1.10 -56.48
CA LEU A 246 -8.72 -1.72 -55.97
C LEU A 246 -8.59 -2.24 -54.52
N VAL A 247 -7.37 -2.33 -53.98
CA VAL A 247 -7.12 -2.64 -52.56
C VAL A 247 -6.44 -1.45 -51.87
N LYS A 248 -6.89 -1.10 -50.66
CA LYS A 248 -6.41 0.08 -49.93
C LYS A 248 -6.24 -0.19 -48.44
N ILE A 249 -5.19 0.40 -47.88
CA ILE A 249 -4.99 0.51 -46.43
C ILE A 249 -5.33 1.95 -46.05
N LEU A 250 -6.29 2.11 -45.14
CA LEU A 250 -6.89 3.40 -44.77
C LEU A 250 -6.80 3.59 -43.26
N VAL A 251 -6.70 4.84 -42.80
CA VAL A 251 -6.71 5.21 -41.38
C VAL A 251 -7.71 6.34 -41.15
N SER A 252 -8.40 6.30 -40.02
CA SER A 252 -9.36 7.34 -39.59
C SER A 252 -9.14 7.66 -38.11
N THR A 253 -9.27 8.93 -37.74
CA THR A 253 -9.32 9.44 -36.35
C THR A 253 -10.74 9.78 -35.89
N ASP A 254 -11.75 9.64 -36.76
CA ASP A 254 -13.13 10.05 -36.53
C ASP A 254 -14.18 8.94 -36.75
N TYR A 255 -13.74 7.69 -36.96
CA TYR A 255 -14.61 6.54 -37.20
C TYR A 255 -15.50 6.19 -35.99
N THR A 256 -16.81 6.17 -36.21
CA THR A 256 -17.80 5.71 -35.22
C THR A 256 -18.80 4.74 -35.86
N ASP A 257 -18.36 3.52 -36.14
CA ASP A 257 -19.16 2.40 -36.68
C ASP A 257 -19.83 2.62 -38.06
N ASP A 258 -19.49 3.68 -38.80
CA ASP A 258 -20.02 3.97 -40.16
C ASP A 258 -18.90 4.48 -41.09
N VAL A 259 -18.46 3.59 -41.99
CA VAL A 259 -17.36 3.84 -42.94
C VAL A 259 -17.63 4.97 -43.94
N PHE A 260 -18.90 5.35 -44.15
CA PHE A 260 -19.29 6.39 -45.11
C PHE A 260 -19.33 7.80 -44.50
N THR A 261 -19.31 7.89 -43.17
CA THR A 261 -19.33 9.17 -42.45
C THR A 261 -17.96 9.59 -41.93
N ALA A 262 -17.05 8.63 -41.76
CA ALA A 262 -15.68 8.83 -41.33
C ALA A 262 -14.79 9.40 -42.45
N THR A 263 -13.76 10.13 -42.06
CA THR A 263 -12.67 10.61 -42.90
C THR A 263 -11.58 9.54 -42.93
N TRP A 264 -11.13 9.16 -44.13
CA TRP A 264 -10.12 8.12 -44.33
C TRP A 264 -8.92 8.64 -45.12
N ASP A 265 -7.74 8.59 -44.51
CA ASP A 265 -6.46 8.85 -45.16
C ASP A 265 -5.80 7.54 -45.63
N GLU A 266 -5.25 7.53 -46.84
CA GLU A 266 -4.72 6.33 -47.49
C GLU A 266 -3.21 6.17 -47.27
N ILE A 267 -2.80 5.03 -46.69
CA ILE A 267 -1.39 4.66 -46.59
C ILE A 267 -0.93 4.13 -47.95
N THR A 268 0.04 4.82 -48.56
CA THR A 268 0.70 4.35 -49.79
C THR A 268 2.03 3.67 -49.44
N LEU A 269 2.07 2.34 -49.55
CA LEU A 269 3.28 1.53 -49.37
C LEU A 269 3.93 1.19 -50.72
N ALA A 270 5.13 0.60 -50.68
CA ALA A 270 5.59 -0.21 -51.80
C ALA A 270 4.53 -1.27 -52.19
N MET A 271 4.43 -1.59 -53.49
CA MET A 271 3.44 -2.57 -53.98
C MET A 271 3.53 -3.89 -53.19
N PRO A 272 2.40 -4.45 -52.72
CA PRO A 272 2.38 -5.73 -52.02
C PRO A 272 3.04 -6.81 -52.87
N ALA A 273 3.73 -7.75 -52.21
CA ALA A 273 4.43 -8.82 -52.90
C ALA A 273 3.44 -9.74 -53.65
N THR A 274 3.90 -10.32 -54.75
CA THR A 274 3.15 -11.30 -55.54
C THR A 274 3.74 -12.68 -55.33
N GLU A 275 2.92 -13.74 -55.28
CA GLU A 275 3.31 -15.15 -55.08
C GLU A 275 3.88 -15.54 -53.69
N ASP A 276 4.53 -14.62 -52.97
CA ASP A 276 5.07 -14.81 -51.61
C ASP A 276 4.69 -13.62 -50.69
N MET A 277 4.37 -13.89 -49.41
CA MET A 277 4.18 -12.85 -48.38
C MET A 277 5.49 -12.13 -48.03
N ALA A 278 5.46 -10.80 -47.98
CA ALA A 278 6.58 -9.99 -47.53
C ALA A 278 6.14 -8.85 -46.60
N PRO A 279 6.96 -8.46 -45.60
CA PRO A 279 6.76 -7.23 -44.84
C PRO A 279 7.05 -6.01 -45.71
N SER A 280 6.27 -4.95 -45.50
CA SER A 280 6.58 -3.60 -46.00
C SER A 280 7.83 -3.02 -45.34
N GLU A 281 8.30 -1.89 -45.85
CA GLU A 281 9.07 -0.94 -45.07
C GLU A 281 8.36 -0.57 -43.75
N ASP A 282 9.13 -0.11 -42.77
CA ASP A 282 8.60 0.58 -41.59
C ASP A 282 8.16 1.98 -42.02
N TYR A 283 6.90 2.09 -42.46
CA TYR A 283 6.28 3.30 -42.98
C TYR A 283 6.16 4.36 -41.88
N ASP A 284 6.37 5.64 -42.23
CA ASP A 284 6.28 6.74 -41.27
C ASP A 284 4.83 7.02 -40.86
N PHE A 285 4.50 6.70 -39.61
CA PHE A 285 3.14 6.75 -39.08
C PHE A 285 2.93 7.90 -38.09
N SER A 286 3.91 8.80 -37.98
CA SER A 286 3.94 9.94 -37.06
C SER A 286 2.81 10.97 -37.24
N ALA A 287 2.04 10.88 -38.34
CA ALA A 287 0.82 11.65 -38.53
C ALA A 287 -0.30 11.30 -37.53
N TYR A 288 -0.18 10.18 -36.81
CA TYR A 288 -1.15 9.69 -35.82
C TYR A 288 -0.56 9.57 -34.40
N ASP A 289 0.61 10.19 -34.15
CA ASP A 289 1.19 10.32 -32.81
C ASP A 289 0.20 11.06 -31.89
N GLY A 290 -0.09 10.49 -30.71
CA GLY A 290 -1.03 11.09 -29.74
C GLY A 290 -2.53 10.95 -30.05
N GLU A 291 -2.92 10.23 -31.10
CA GLU A 291 -4.33 10.12 -31.53
C GLU A 291 -5.01 8.81 -31.08
N THR A 292 -6.33 8.72 -31.23
CA THR A 292 -7.06 7.44 -31.26
C THR A 292 -7.50 7.16 -32.68
N ILE A 293 -7.18 5.97 -33.21
CA ILE A 293 -7.41 5.64 -34.63
C ILE A 293 -8.18 4.35 -34.84
N ASN A 294 -8.75 4.20 -36.04
CA ASN A 294 -9.14 2.92 -36.61
C ASN A 294 -8.41 2.74 -37.96
N ILE A 295 -7.98 1.52 -38.25
CA ILE A 295 -7.36 1.14 -39.53
C ILE A 295 -8.37 0.29 -40.30
N ALA A 296 -8.47 0.49 -41.61
CA ALA A 296 -9.33 -0.31 -42.47
C ALA A 296 -8.60 -0.84 -43.70
N PHE A 297 -8.90 -2.08 -44.06
CA PHE A 297 -8.55 -2.68 -45.34
C PHE A 297 -9.78 -2.64 -46.23
N LYS A 298 -9.78 -1.76 -47.25
CA LYS A 298 -10.84 -1.75 -48.25
C LYS A 298 -10.43 -2.67 -49.40
N TYR A 299 -11.27 -3.65 -49.69
CA TYR A 299 -11.17 -4.49 -50.87
C TYR A 299 -12.24 -4.07 -51.88
N THR A 300 -11.92 -4.07 -53.18
CA THR A 300 -12.87 -3.91 -54.27
C THR A 300 -12.51 -4.88 -55.40
N SER A 301 -13.51 -5.41 -56.10
CA SER A 301 -13.35 -6.18 -57.32
C SER A 301 -14.37 -5.77 -58.38
N ILE A 302 -13.99 -6.03 -59.63
CA ILE A 302 -14.81 -5.78 -60.81
C ILE A 302 -15.14 -7.15 -61.41
N GLY A 303 -16.41 -7.40 -61.71
CA GLY A 303 -16.85 -8.53 -62.52
C GLY A 303 -16.99 -8.15 -63.99
N ASP A 304 -17.03 -9.15 -64.88
CA ASP A 304 -17.27 -8.91 -66.31
C ASP A 304 -18.66 -8.29 -66.56
N ASP A 305 -18.76 -7.39 -67.55
CA ASP A 305 -20.04 -6.78 -67.92
C ASP A 305 -20.87 -7.77 -68.76
N GLU A 306 -22.06 -8.15 -68.27
CA GLU A 306 -23.00 -9.06 -68.96
C GLU A 306 -23.36 -8.62 -70.40
N SER A 307 -23.15 -7.34 -70.74
CA SER A 307 -23.37 -6.78 -72.08
C SER A 307 -22.20 -6.96 -73.05
N THR A 308 -21.01 -7.32 -72.56
CA THR A 308 -19.76 -7.54 -73.31
C THR A 308 -19.10 -8.91 -73.01
N PRO A 309 -19.83 -10.06 -72.99
CA PRO A 309 -19.35 -11.37 -72.53
C PRO A 309 -18.27 -12.05 -73.40
N ASP A 310 -17.71 -11.35 -74.37
CA ASP A 310 -16.55 -11.75 -75.19
C ASP A 310 -15.29 -10.91 -74.84
N VAL A 311 -15.36 -10.05 -73.81
CA VAL A 311 -14.29 -9.16 -73.33
C VAL A 311 -14.06 -9.42 -71.85
N ASP A 312 -12.81 -9.68 -71.47
CA ASP A 312 -12.34 -9.84 -70.09
C ASP A 312 -12.09 -8.44 -69.52
N GLU A 313 -12.97 -8.02 -68.61
CA GLU A 313 -13.08 -6.68 -68.04
C GLU A 313 -13.03 -6.71 -66.51
N GLY A 314 -13.23 -7.88 -65.91
CA GLY A 314 -13.18 -8.12 -64.48
C GLY A 314 -11.76 -8.08 -63.89
N ASP A 315 -11.68 -7.68 -62.63
CA ASP A 315 -10.46 -7.70 -61.82
C ASP A 315 -10.83 -8.16 -60.42
N ALA A 316 -10.51 -9.42 -60.13
CA ALA A 316 -10.84 -10.12 -58.89
C ALA A 316 -9.55 -10.66 -58.26
N SER A 317 -8.80 -9.74 -57.64
CA SER A 317 -7.57 -10.09 -56.93
C SER A 317 -7.80 -11.05 -55.76
N ARG A 318 -6.69 -11.57 -55.23
CA ARG A 318 -6.65 -12.23 -53.92
C ARG A 318 -5.63 -11.52 -53.05
N TRP A 319 -6.11 -10.75 -52.09
CA TRP A 319 -5.27 -10.03 -51.14
C TRP A 319 -5.19 -10.83 -49.84
N ARG A 320 -3.98 -11.18 -49.38
CA ARG A 320 -3.74 -11.91 -48.13
C ARG A 320 -2.85 -11.09 -47.21
N ILE A 321 -3.32 -10.87 -45.98
CA ILE A 321 -2.64 -10.08 -44.95
C ILE A 321 -2.30 -11.01 -43.78
N GLN A 322 -1.00 -11.27 -43.60
CA GLN A 322 -0.49 -12.13 -42.54
C GLN A 322 -0.41 -11.40 -41.20
N SER A 323 0.09 -10.16 -41.19
CA SER A 323 0.25 -9.41 -39.95
C SER A 323 0.28 -7.91 -40.18
N LEU A 324 -0.03 -7.16 -39.13
CA LEU A 324 0.09 -5.71 -39.05
C LEU A 324 0.71 -5.36 -37.70
N ALA A 325 1.66 -4.43 -37.69
CA ALA A 325 2.26 -3.90 -36.48
C ALA A 325 2.33 -2.37 -36.54
N ILE A 326 1.89 -1.71 -35.47
CA ILE A 326 2.27 -0.34 -35.13
C ILE A 326 3.44 -0.44 -34.15
N LYS A 327 4.49 0.33 -34.37
CA LYS A 327 5.73 0.32 -33.62
C LYS A 327 6.10 1.72 -33.16
N THR A 328 6.85 1.82 -32.08
CA THR A 328 7.55 3.05 -31.68
C THR A 328 9.06 2.78 -31.54
N VAL A 329 9.85 3.85 -31.40
CA VAL A 329 11.27 3.76 -31.05
C VAL A 329 11.37 3.12 -29.66
N GLY A 330 12.04 1.98 -29.56
CA GLY A 330 12.24 1.25 -28.30
C GLY A 330 13.71 1.16 -27.94
N ALA A 331 14.06 1.44 -26.69
CA ALA A 331 15.43 1.33 -26.19
C ALA A 331 15.56 0.23 -25.11
N THR A 332 16.51 -0.69 -25.31
CA THR A 332 16.81 -1.80 -24.39
C THR A 332 18.17 -1.62 -23.71
N GLY A 333 18.21 -1.89 -22.40
CA GLY A 333 19.39 -1.73 -21.55
C GLY A 333 18.97 -1.54 -20.09
N ASP A 334 19.85 -1.90 -19.16
CA ASP A 334 19.59 -1.74 -17.72
C ASP A 334 19.61 -0.26 -17.33
N ARG A 335 18.70 0.13 -16.43
CA ARG A 335 18.46 1.52 -16.02
C ARG A 335 18.35 1.64 -14.52
N ASN A 336 19.00 2.65 -13.97
CA ASN A 336 18.78 3.14 -12.63
C ASN A 336 17.71 4.25 -12.66
N PHE A 337 16.66 4.12 -11.85
CA PHE A 337 15.67 5.18 -11.63
C PHE A 337 16.11 6.05 -10.47
N LYS A 338 16.52 7.28 -10.77
CA LYS A 338 17.14 8.22 -9.83
C LYS A 338 16.21 9.40 -9.54
N GLY A 339 16.51 10.12 -8.47
CA GLY A 339 15.90 11.40 -8.16
C GLY A 339 16.94 12.40 -7.70
N GLU A 340 16.78 13.68 -8.04
CA GLU A 340 17.65 14.75 -7.58
C GLU A 340 16.83 16.02 -7.30
N TYR A 341 17.18 16.74 -6.23
CA TYR A 341 16.45 17.93 -5.80
C TYR A 341 17.03 19.19 -6.43
N PHE A 342 16.16 20.04 -6.95
CA PHE A 342 16.51 21.36 -7.46
C PHE A 342 15.68 22.42 -6.75
N MET A 343 16.31 23.55 -6.44
CA MET A 343 15.66 24.73 -5.89
C MET A 343 15.73 25.87 -6.90
N TYR A 344 14.61 26.57 -7.12
CA TYR A 344 14.63 27.78 -7.94
C TYR A 344 15.15 28.97 -7.12
N SER A 345 16.34 29.48 -7.46
CA SER A 345 16.92 30.65 -6.82
C SER A 345 17.63 31.55 -7.81
N GLY A 346 17.56 32.87 -7.59
CA GLY A 346 18.29 33.85 -8.39
C GLY A 346 17.86 33.97 -9.86
N GLY A 347 16.81 33.26 -10.27
CA GLY A 347 16.32 33.19 -11.64
C GLY A 347 16.59 31.86 -12.37
N SER A 348 17.17 30.87 -11.71
CA SER A 348 17.51 29.55 -12.28
C SER A 348 17.24 28.41 -11.30
N TRP A 349 17.10 27.19 -11.81
CA TRP A 349 17.12 25.97 -11.01
C TRP A 349 18.58 25.59 -10.66
N GLU A 350 18.85 25.39 -9.37
CA GLU A 350 20.16 24.95 -8.86
C GLU A 350 19.98 23.64 -8.08
N ALA A 351 20.90 22.69 -8.25
CA ALA A 351 20.86 21.42 -7.52
C ALA A 351 21.08 21.65 -6.01
N VAL A 352 20.33 20.93 -5.17
CA VAL A 352 20.38 21.10 -3.71
C VAL A 352 21.38 20.13 -3.09
N GLU A 353 22.44 20.68 -2.48
CA GLU A 353 23.40 19.91 -1.68
C GLU A 353 22.80 19.52 -0.31
N GLY A 354 23.36 18.49 0.34
CA GLY A 354 22.92 18.05 1.68
C GLY A 354 21.61 17.27 1.72
N VAL A 355 21.06 16.90 0.55
CA VAL A 355 19.93 15.98 0.42
C VAL A 355 20.26 14.88 -0.59
N TYR A 356 19.83 13.65 -0.31
CA TYR A 356 20.02 12.50 -1.18
C TYR A 356 18.73 11.68 -1.29
N TYR A 357 18.33 11.39 -2.52
CA TYR A 357 17.14 10.60 -2.82
C TYR A 357 17.54 9.19 -3.25
N LEU A 358 16.99 8.16 -2.60
CA LEU A 358 17.34 6.77 -2.94
C LEU A 358 16.84 6.39 -4.34
N SER A 359 17.78 5.92 -5.16
CA SER A 359 17.53 5.40 -6.50
C SER A 359 17.19 3.90 -6.49
N SER A 360 16.75 3.32 -7.60
CA SER A 360 16.44 1.88 -7.66
C SER A 360 17.64 1.02 -7.25
N ASP A 361 18.83 1.34 -7.77
CA ASP A 361 20.05 0.58 -7.47
C ASP A 361 20.42 0.68 -5.99
N ASP A 362 20.06 1.77 -5.30
CA ASP A 362 20.29 1.92 -3.87
C ASP A 362 19.44 0.93 -3.07
N TYR A 363 18.16 0.78 -3.44
CA TYR A 363 17.27 -0.23 -2.86
C TYR A 363 17.74 -1.66 -3.17
N ASP A 364 18.14 -1.93 -4.41
CA ASP A 364 18.68 -3.23 -4.83
C ASP A 364 19.98 -3.58 -4.07
N SER A 365 20.83 -2.58 -3.80
CA SER A 365 22.05 -2.75 -2.97
C SER A 365 21.73 -3.20 -1.53
N MET A 366 20.53 -2.89 -1.03
CA MET A 366 20.02 -3.31 0.27
C MET A 366 19.26 -4.66 0.21
N GLY A 367 19.08 -5.20 -0.99
CA GLY A 367 18.58 -6.56 -1.28
C GLY A 367 17.30 -6.58 -2.12
N GLU A 368 17.30 -7.41 -3.17
CA GLU A 368 16.19 -7.60 -4.13
C GLU A 368 15.21 -8.72 -3.73
N GLY A 369 15.50 -9.50 -2.69
CA GLY A 369 14.74 -10.68 -2.30
C GLY A 369 13.37 -10.37 -1.68
N SER A 370 12.53 -11.39 -1.54
CA SER A 370 11.21 -11.26 -0.88
C SER A 370 11.36 -10.71 0.54
N GLY A 371 10.76 -9.55 0.81
CA GLY A 371 10.91 -8.84 2.08
C GLY A 371 12.25 -8.10 2.22
N GLN A 372 12.78 -7.58 1.12
CA GLN A 372 13.96 -6.71 1.09
C GLN A 372 13.67 -5.46 0.24
N PRO A 373 14.39 -4.34 0.42
CA PRO A 373 13.96 -3.03 -0.10
C PRO A 373 13.89 -2.94 -1.64
N GLY A 374 14.79 -3.62 -2.36
CA GLY A 374 14.83 -3.68 -3.83
C GLY A 374 13.66 -4.42 -4.47
N GLN A 375 12.93 -5.26 -3.72
CA GLN A 375 11.77 -5.99 -4.26
C GLN A 375 10.72 -5.07 -4.90
N TYR A 376 10.56 -3.86 -4.34
CA TYR A 376 9.59 -2.86 -4.79
C TYR A 376 10.16 -1.43 -4.78
N ASN A 377 11.46 -1.26 -4.57
CA ASN A 377 12.14 0.03 -4.41
C ASN A 377 11.45 0.98 -3.43
N ASN A 378 11.07 0.45 -2.25
CA ASN A 378 10.50 1.23 -1.16
C ASN A 378 10.69 0.56 0.21
N PHE A 379 10.59 1.37 1.26
CA PHE A 379 10.44 0.89 2.64
C PHE A 379 8.96 0.75 3.02
N SER A 380 8.66 0.09 4.14
CA SER A 380 7.28 -0.09 4.61
C SER A 380 7.24 -0.22 6.13
N SER A 381 6.05 -0.40 6.71
CA SER A 381 5.93 -0.65 8.15
C SER A 381 6.61 -1.96 8.58
N SER A 382 6.67 -2.96 7.68
CA SER A 382 7.39 -4.22 7.89
C SER A 382 8.85 -4.20 7.43
N LEU A 383 9.26 -3.19 6.67
CA LEU A 383 10.63 -2.95 6.20
C LEU A 383 11.11 -1.58 6.70
N SER A 384 11.47 -1.49 7.98
CA SER A 384 11.93 -0.21 8.55
C SER A 384 13.27 0.25 7.92
N PRO A 385 13.37 1.53 7.51
CA PRO A 385 14.61 2.10 6.97
C PRO A 385 15.78 2.07 7.97
N ASP A 386 15.51 2.14 9.27
CA ASP A 386 16.56 2.19 10.31
C ASP A 386 17.43 0.91 10.34
N ASN A 387 16.90 -0.20 9.84
CA ASN A 387 17.63 -1.46 9.71
C ASN A 387 18.65 -1.48 8.56
N TYR A 388 18.57 -0.52 7.62
CA TYR A 388 19.34 -0.53 6.38
C TYR A 388 20.13 0.78 6.16
N LEU A 389 19.49 1.94 6.34
CA LEU A 389 20.06 3.24 5.99
C LEU A 389 21.39 3.56 6.70
N PRO A 390 21.61 3.28 8.00
CA PRO A 390 22.92 3.50 8.61
C PRO A 390 24.05 2.70 7.95
N THR A 391 23.76 1.48 7.46
CA THR A 391 24.74 0.65 6.74
C THR A 391 24.94 1.16 5.31
N PHE A 392 23.86 1.50 4.60
CA PHE A 392 23.91 2.10 3.27
C PHE A 392 24.73 3.40 3.26
N LEU A 393 24.51 4.27 4.24
CA LEU A 393 25.22 5.54 4.41
C LEU A 393 26.71 5.32 4.63
N ASN A 394 27.08 4.46 5.58
CA ASN A 394 28.49 4.17 5.88
C ASN A 394 29.24 3.50 4.71
N LEU A 395 28.54 2.81 3.80
CA LEU A 395 29.12 2.21 2.59
C LEU A 395 29.29 3.21 1.44
N ASN A 396 28.32 4.11 1.23
CA ASN A 396 28.33 5.06 0.11
C ASN A 396 29.06 6.37 0.43
N PHE A 397 29.10 6.77 1.71
CA PHE A 397 29.78 7.98 2.19
C PHE A 397 30.92 7.65 3.19
N PRO A 398 31.88 6.76 2.86
CA PRO A 398 32.88 6.23 3.79
C PRO A 398 33.96 7.25 4.22
N TYR A 399 33.85 8.49 3.78
CA TYR A 399 34.74 9.61 4.10
C TYR A 399 34.02 10.79 4.74
N ALA A 400 32.75 10.63 5.13
CA ALA A 400 32.00 11.68 5.83
C ALA A 400 32.72 12.11 7.12
N GLN A 401 32.67 13.40 7.44
CA GLN A 401 33.36 14.01 8.57
C GLN A 401 32.40 14.19 9.76
N GLU A 402 32.94 14.26 10.98
CA GLU A 402 32.13 14.59 12.18
C GLU A 402 31.38 15.91 11.99
N ASP A 403 30.14 15.98 12.48
CA ASP A 403 29.20 17.10 12.27
C ASP A 403 28.74 17.29 10.80
N GLU A 404 29.00 16.36 9.88
CA GLU A 404 28.43 16.37 8.52
C GLU A 404 26.95 15.95 8.55
N GLU A 405 26.11 16.67 7.82
CA GLU A 405 24.65 16.58 7.85
C GLU A 405 24.09 16.18 6.48
N LEU A 406 23.14 15.24 6.46
CA LEU A 406 22.52 14.73 5.23
C LEU A 406 21.05 14.36 5.44
N VAL A 407 20.15 14.94 4.64
CA VAL A 407 18.76 14.49 4.54
C VAL A 407 18.69 13.31 3.58
N ILE A 408 18.28 12.14 4.06
CA ILE A 408 17.97 10.99 3.20
C ILE A 408 16.47 10.95 2.96
N VAL A 409 16.08 10.86 1.69
CA VAL A 409 14.68 10.81 1.26
C VAL A 409 14.44 9.54 0.44
N TYR A 410 13.32 8.88 0.70
CA TYR A 410 13.01 7.54 0.20
C TYR A 410 11.52 7.39 -0.10
N ASP A 411 11.20 6.58 -1.11
CA ASP A 411 9.86 6.05 -1.32
C ASP A 411 9.51 5.05 -0.18
N TYR A 412 8.26 5.13 0.28
CA TYR A 412 7.69 4.32 1.35
C TYR A 412 6.27 3.88 0.98
N PHE A 413 5.92 2.62 1.22
CA PHE A 413 4.57 2.11 1.00
C PHE A 413 3.87 1.75 2.32
N SER A 414 2.62 2.22 2.45
CA SER A 414 1.70 1.90 3.53
C SER A 414 0.46 1.23 2.95
N SER A 415 0.00 0.12 3.55
CA SER A 415 -1.27 -0.52 3.18
C SER A 415 -2.49 0.37 3.41
N SER A 416 -2.45 1.28 4.39
CA SER A 416 -3.54 2.20 4.73
C SER A 416 -3.46 3.55 4.03
N SER A 417 -2.25 4.03 3.68
CA SER A 417 -2.04 5.37 3.11
C SER A 417 -1.32 5.42 1.74
N GLY A 418 -1.06 4.25 1.13
CA GLY A 418 -0.53 4.11 -0.22
C GLY A 418 0.97 4.42 -0.33
N ALA A 419 1.39 4.80 -1.54
CA ALA A 419 2.76 5.25 -1.80
C ALA A 419 2.98 6.66 -1.26
N GLN A 420 4.12 6.87 -0.62
CA GLN A 420 4.51 8.09 0.07
C GLN A 420 5.98 8.37 -0.13
N ARG A 421 6.38 9.63 0.02
CA ARG A 421 7.78 10.01 0.22
C ARG A 421 8.01 10.29 1.69
N ARG A 422 9.07 9.73 2.26
CA ARG A 422 9.51 9.97 3.63
C ARG A 422 11.00 10.24 3.66
N GLY A 423 11.49 10.76 4.77
CA GLY A 423 12.90 11.05 4.93
C GLY A 423 13.29 11.14 6.39
N ASN A 424 14.58 11.09 6.63
CA ASN A 424 15.16 11.39 7.93
C ASN A 424 16.43 12.24 7.75
N PHE A 425 16.77 13.01 8.76
CA PHE A 425 17.99 13.79 8.84
C PHE A 425 19.05 12.97 9.57
N TYR A 426 20.25 12.88 9.01
CA TYR A 426 21.37 12.17 9.60
C TYR A 426 22.52 13.14 9.88
N THR A 427 23.17 12.97 11.04
CA THR A 427 24.40 13.67 11.38
C THR A 427 25.49 12.65 11.69
N VAL A 428 26.71 12.87 11.21
CA VAL A 428 27.85 12.02 11.57
C VAL A 428 28.24 12.27 13.03
N SER A 429 28.15 11.24 13.87
CA SER A 429 28.54 11.30 15.27
C SER A 429 29.37 10.07 15.64
N GLY A 430 30.59 10.30 16.15
CA GLY A 430 31.55 9.23 16.41
C GLY A 430 32.09 8.56 15.13
N GLY A 431 31.97 9.21 13.97
CA GLY A 431 32.35 8.67 12.66
C GLY A 431 31.34 7.73 12.00
N GLU A 432 30.09 7.67 12.46
CA GLU A 432 28.98 6.94 11.83
C GLU A 432 27.77 7.88 11.68
N PHE A 433 26.95 7.72 10.63
CA PHE A 433 25.72 8.49 10.48
C PHE A 433 24.65 8.05 11.50
N VAL A 434 24.18 8.98 12.31
CA VAL A 434 23.09 8.79 13.28
C VAL A 434 21.86 9.56 12.81
N GLY A 435 20.73 8.87 12.64
CA GLY A 435 19.48 9.47 12.22
C GLY A 435 18.76 10.19 13.36
N HIS A 436 17.94 11.19 13.03
CA HIS A 436 17.11 11.89 13.99
C HIS A 436 15.95 11.00 14.49
N GLU A 437 15.82 10.92 15.82
CA GLU A 437 14.82 10.11 16.50
C GLU A 437 13.45 10.81 16.49
N SER A 438 12.65 10.54 15.44
CA SER A 438 11.32 11.13 15.29
C SER A 438 10.25 10.49 16.20
N THR A 439 10.55 9.34 16.82
CA THR A 439 9.63 8.64 17.74
C THR A 439 10.37 8.13 18.97
N ILE A 440 9.65 7.93 20.07
CA ILE A 440 10.14 7.19 21.26
C ILE A 440 9.25 6.00 21.55
N SER A 441 9.85 4.91 22.05
CA SER A 441 9.09 3.80 22.60
C SER A 441 8.59 4.14 24.00
N THR A 442 7.28 3.98 24.22
CA THR A 442 6.61 4.29 25.49
C THR A 442 5.55 3.23 25.80
N THR A 443 4.94 3.28 26.99
CA THR A 443 3.87 2.36 27.39
C THR A 443 2.68 3.09 28.01
N LEU A 444 1.48 2.53 27.83
CA LEU A 444 0.26 2.97 28.49
C LEU A 444 -0.48 1.74 29.05
N GLN A 445 -0.83 1.81 30.33
CA GLN A 445 -1.57 0.76 31.02
C GLN A 445 -3.08 0.97 30.79
N PHE A 446 -3.78 -0.11 30.45
CA PHE A 446 -5.24 -0.16 30.37
C PHE A 446 -5.79 -1.18 31.37
N GLY A 447 -6.99 -0.90 31.89
CA GLY A 447 -7.78 -1.78 32.73
C GLY A 447 -9.16 -2.00 32.10
N TYR A 448 -9.72 -3.20 32.25
CA TYR A 448 -11.07 -3.48 31.80
C TYR A 448 -12.09 -3.18 32.90
N ASP A 449 -12.89 -2.14 32.69
CA ASP A 449 -13.89 -1.65 33.63
C ASP A 449 -15.25 -1.42 32.94
N ASN A 450 -16.32 -1.91 33.56
CA ASN A 450 -17.71 -1.68 33.14
C ASN A 450 -18.01 -2.05 31.66
N GLY A 451 -17.28 -3.00 31.10
CA GLY A 451 -17.46 -3.47 29.72
C GLY A 451 -16.58 -2.76 28.69
N LEU A 452 -15.66 -1.90 29.11
CA LEU A 452 -14.74 -1.15 28.24
C LEU A 452 -13.30 -1.22 28.76
N TRP A 453 -12.35 -1.17 27.83
CA TRP A 453 -10.96 -0.85 28.16
C TRP A 453 -10.84 0.65 28.43
N VAL A 454 -10.26 1.02 29.56
CA VAL A 454 -9.99 2.42 29.94
C VAL A 454 -8.51 2.59 30.31
N PRO A 455 -7.88 3.74 30.00
CA PRO A 455 -6.55 4.05 30.49
C PRO A 455 -6.50 3.95 32.03
N ASP A 456 -5.68 3.06 32.54
CA ASP A 456 -5.60 2.75 33.97
C ASP A 456 -4.18 3.01 34.50
N ASN A 457 -3.94 4.25 34.93
CA ASN A 457 -2.70 4.61 35.60
C ASN A 457 -2.67 4.17 37.09
N THR A 458 -3.43 3.14 37.49
CA THR A 458 -3.48 2.67 38.89
C THR A 458 -2.33 1.74 39.21
N ILE A 459 -1.44 2.16 40.11
CA ILE A 459 -0.28 1.38 40.52
C ILE A 459 -0.67 0.39 41.63
N ARG A 460 -0.37 -0.90 41.46
CA ARG A 460 -0.60 -1.92 42.48
C ARG A 460 0.63 -2.07 43.39
N TYR A 461 0.41 -2.07 44.70
CA TYR A 461 1.49 -2.22 45.69
C TYR A 461 1.06 -3.13 46.85
N THR A 462 1.85 -4.17 47.13
CA THR A 462 1.60 -5.06 48.28
C THR A 462 2.51 -4.68 49.44
N PHE A 463 1.94 -4.49 50.63
CA PHE A 463 2.72 -4.19 51.83
C PHE A 463 3.71 -5.31 52.16
N GLY A 464 4.99 -4.95 52.28
CA GLY A 464 6.05 -5.81 52.77
C GLY A 464 6.35 -5.60 54.26
N PRO A 465 7.22 -6.45 54.84
CA PRO A 465 7.60 -6.36 56.27
C PRO A 465 8.20 -5.00 56.68
N ALA A 466 8.83 -4.27 55.75
CA ALA A 466 9.37 -2.93 56.00
C ALA A 466 8.26 -1.88 56.18
N ASP A 467 7.17 -2.00 55.42
CA ASP A 467 6.04 -1.08 55.48
C ASP A 467 5.29 -1.23 56.81
N TYR A 468 5.04 -2.47 57.23
CA TYR A 468 4.50 -2.77 58.57
C TYR A 468 5.38 -2.22 59.69
N ALA A 469 6.71 -2.28 59.56
CA ALA A 469 7.64 -1.69 60.52
C ALA A 469 7.60 -0.15 60.52
N ALA A 470 7.44 0.49 59.36
CA ALA A 470 7.26 1.94 59.23
C ALA A 470 5.95 2.39 59.90
N VAL A 471 4.82 1.71 59.61
CA VAL A 471 3.52 1.97 60.23
C VAL A 471 3.57 1.79 61.75
N ALA A 472 4.20 0.71 62.24
CA ALA A 472 4.37 0.48 63.68
C ALA A 472 5.21 1.58 64.36
N THR A 473 6.21 2.12 63.65
CA THR A 473 7.05 3.22 64.14
C THR A 473 6.29 4.55 64.17
N ALA A 474 5.52 4.86 63.12
CA ALA A 474 4.81 6.13 62.98
C ALA A 474 3.55 6.22 63.86
N LEU A 475 2.77 5.14 63.93
CA LEU A 475 1.45 5.12 64.59
C LEU A 475 1.47 4.39 65.95
N GLY A 476 2.64 3.95 66.43
CA GLY A 476 2.80 3.16 67.66
C GLY A 476 2.22 3.83 68.91
N ASP A 477 2.47 5.12 69.10
CA ASP A 477 1.96 5.89 70.24
C ASP A 477 0.46 6.21 70.14
N ILE A 478 -0.10 6.19 68.92
CA ILE A 478 -1.51 6.53 68.63
C ILE A 478 -2.38 5.27 68.77
N TYR A 479 -1.92 4.15 68.21
CA TYR A 479 -2.64 2.87 68.14
C TYR A 479 -1.85 1.70 68.74
N PRO A 480 -1.41 1.76 70.02
CA PRO A 480 -0.42 0.83 70.59
C PRO A 480 -0.84 -0.64 70.56
N ASN A 481 -2.13 -0.95 70.71
CA ASN A 481 -2.61 -2.33 70.64
C ASN A 481 -2.61 -2.86 69.19
N ALA A 482 -3.05 -2.03 68.24
CA ALA A 482 -3.22 -2.41 66.84
C ALA A 482 -1.86 -2.58 66.14
N THR A 483 -0.93 -1.65 66.39
CA THR A 483 0.46 -1.73 65.90
C THR A 483 1.26 -2.83 66.58
N SER A 484 1.06 -3.09 67.88
CA SER A 484 1.68 -4.23 68.58
C SER A 484 1.18 -5.57 68.02
N SER A 485 -0.13 -5.73 67.81
CA SER A 485 -0.68 -6.93 67.15
C SER A 485 -0.09 -7.11 65.75
N MET A 486 -0.11 -6.06 64.93
CA MET A 486 0.43 -6.06 63.58
C MET A 486 1.93 -6.39 63.52
N SER A 487 2.73 -5.86 64.45
CA SER A 487 4.17 -6.17 64.56
C SER A 487 4.44 -7.62 64.94
N ASN A 488 3.54 -8.26 65.70
CA ASN A 488 3.68 -9.66 66.13
C ASN A 488 3.23 -10.66 65.07
N TYR A 489 2.25 -10.30 64.23
CA TYR A 489 1.58 -11.22 63.31
C TYR A 489 1.77 -10.91 61.82
N GLY A 490 2.34 -9.75 61.47
CA GLY A 490 2.54 -9.32 60.08
C GLY A 490 1.27 -8.87 59.37
N ASN A 491 0.15 -8.73 60.08
CA ASN A 491 -1.16 -8.44 59.49
C ASN A 491 -1.99 -7.45 60.33
N MET A 492 -2.96 -6.79 59.71
CA MET A 492 -3.89 -5.90 60.40
C MET A 492 -5.12 -6.67 60.90
N ASP A 493 -5.42 -6.64 62.20
CA ASP A 493 -6.62 -7.31 62.76
C ASP A 493 -7.89 -6.54 62.35
N ARG A 494 -8.81 -7.19 61.65
CA ARG A 494 -10.04 -6.60 61.08
C ARG A 494 -11.29 -7.06 61.82
N ARG A 495 -11.16 -7.66 63.00
CA ARG A 495 -12.30 -8.16 63.79
C ARG A 495 -12.95 -7.01 64.56
N ALA A 496 -14.13 -6.61 64.11
CA ALA A 496 -14.93 -5.55 64.73
C ALA A 496 -15.10 -5.73 66.25
N GLY A 497 -14.75 -4.69 67.01
CA GLY A 497 -14.79 -4.65 68.47
C GLY A 497 -13.57 -5.25 69.18
N ASN A 498 -12.52 -5.64 68.45
CA ASN A 498 -11.26 -6.08 69.05
C ASN A 498 -10.46 -4.88 69.58
N SER A 499 -9.74 -5.04 70.70
CA SER A 499 -8.84 -4.02 71.24
C SER A 499 -7.66 -3.65 70.32
N ALA A 500 -7.38 -4.46 69.29
CA ALA A 500 -6.34 -4.27 68.30
C ALA A 500 -6.89 -4.07 66.86
N GLU A 501 -8.19 -3.79 66.71
CA GLU A 501 -8.85 -3.57 65.43
C GLU A 501 -8.23 -2.41 64.63
N TRP A 502 -7.96 -2.65 63.35
CA TRP A 502 -7.64 -1.65 62.34
C TRP A 502 -8.92 -1.27 61.57
N THR A 503 -9.52 -0.13 61.91
CA THR A 503 -10.65 0.43 61.15
C THR A 503 -10.18 1.02 59.82
N ASN A 504 -11.07 1.24 58.85
CA ASN A 504 -10.69 1.81 57.54
C ASN A 504 -9.95 3.15 57.67
N ALA A 505 -10.33 4.02 58.62
CA ALA A 505 -9.61 5.27 58.85
C ALA A 505 -8.14 5.02 59.27
N MET A 506 -7.91 4.05 60.15
CA MET A 506 -6.56 3.68 60.60
C MET A 506 -5.74 3.03 59.49
N VAL A 507 -6.38 2.22 58.63
CA VAL A 507 -5.71 1.64 57.45
C VAL A 507 -5.32 2.74 56.46
N LEU A 508 -6.16 3.75 56.25
CA LEU A 508 -5.81 4.90 55.41
C LEU A 508 -4.63 5.71 55.98
N GLU A 509 -4.57 5.92 57.31
CA GLU A 509 -3.40 6.53 57.95
C GLU A 509 -2.12 5.68 57.76
N ALA A 510 -2.22 4.36 57.88
CA ALA A 510 -1.11 3.44 57.60
C ALA A 510 -0.66 3.48 56.13
N ILE A 511 -1.60 3.58 55.19
CA ILE A 511 -1.32 3.73 53.75
C ILE A 511 -0.61 5.06 53.46
N ASN A 512 -1.06 6.17 54.05
CA ASN A 512 -0.39 7.47 53.91
C ASN A 512 1.07 7.40 54.40
N VAL A 513 1.32 6.84 55.59
CA VAL A 513 2.69 6.65 56.12
C VAL A 513 3.59 5.91 55.12
N VAL A 514 3.10 4.85 54.49
CA VAL A 514 3.89 4.01 53.59
C VAL A 514 4.11 4.67 52.24
N LEU A 515 3.07 5.26 51.64
CA LEU A 515 3.18 5.92 50.34
C LEU A 515 3.97 7.22 50.41
N ASP A 516 3.91 7.97 51.52
CA ASP A 516 4.74 9.18 51.68
C ASP A 516 6.23 8.86 51.88
N ILE A 517 6.56 7.66 52.39
CA ILE A 517 7.95 7.17 52.48
C ILE A 517 8.42 6.63 51.12
N ASN A 518 7.61 5.78 50.47
CA ASN A 518 8.02 5.02 49.30
C ASN A 518 7.87 5.81 47.99
N VAL A 519 6.88 6.71 47.89
CA VAL A 519 6.58 7.52 46.70
C VAL A 519 6.26 9.00 47.06
N PRO A 520 7.16 9.72 47.77
CA PRO A 520 6.92 11.10 48.20
C PRO A 520 6.60 12.07 47.03
N SER A 521 7.17 11.80 45.85
CA SER A 521 6.98 12.59 44.62
C SER A 521 5.82 12.10 43.74
N ALA A 522 4.92 11.23 44.24
CA ALA A 522 3.71 10.86 43.50
C ALA A 522 2.91 12.12 43.13
N ALA A 523 2.45 12.18 41.88
CA ALA A 523 1.68 13.29 41.34
C ALA A 523 0.26 13.35 41.96
N GLU A 524 -0.39 14.51 41.83
CA GLU A 524 -1.83 14.63 42.09
C GLU A 524 -2.62 13.72 41.14
N GLU A 525 -3.79 13.26 41.60
CA GLU A 525 -4.69 12.32 40.91
C GLU A 525 -4.09 10.91 40.65
N GLN A 526 -2.84 10.65 41.06
CA GLN A 526 -2.22 9.34 40.97
C GLN A 526 -3.00 8.32 41.82
N LYS A 527 -3.43 7.23 41.18
CA LYS A 527 -4.17 6.14 41.80
C LYS A 527 -3.24 5.00 42.23
N TYR A 528 -3.55 4.38 43.36
CA TYR A 528 -2.94 3.15 43.83
C TYR A 528 -4.00 2.15 44.31
N VAL A 529 -3.73 0.85 44.17
CA VAL A 529 -4.40 -0.20 44.95
C VAL A 529 -3.38 -0.86 45.86
N ILE A 530 -3.62 -0.77 47.17
CA ILE A 530 -2.73 -1.28 48.19
C ILE A 530 -3.26 -2.61 48.73
N THR A 531 -2.52 -3.70 48.49
CA THR A 531 -2.83 -5.01 49.06
C THR A 531 -2.17 -5.15 50.44
N VAL A 532 -2.95 -5.43 51.46
CA VAL A 532 -2.51 -5.55 52.86
C VAL A 532 -2.91 -6.91 53.42
N GLU A 533 -1.98 -7.64 54.07
CA GLU A 533 -2.34 -8.80 54.88
C GLU A 533 -3.19 -8.41 56.09
N VAL A 534 -4.28 -9.12 56.30
CA VAL A 534 -5.27 -8.89 57.36
C VAL A 534 -5.64 -10.17 58.10
N TYR A 535 -6.16 -10.01 59.32
CA TYR A 535 -6.77 -11.08 60.09
C TYR A 535 -8.22 -10.76 60.47
N ASN A 536 -9.18 -11.37 59.78
CA ASN A 536 -10.62 -11.19 60.04
C ASN A 536 -11.25 -12.38 60.81
N GLY A 537 -10.42 -13.28 61.35
CA GLY A 537 -10.79 -14.61 61.83
C GLY A 537 -10.00 -15.72 61.09
N SER A 538 -9.60 -15.42 59.86
CA SER A 538 -8.58 -16.12 59.06
C SER A 538 -7.55 -15.10 58.55
N ASN A 539 -6.33 -15.56 58.24
CA ASN A 539 -5.37 -14.75 57.48
C ASN A 539 -5.85 -14.67 56.02
N THR A 540 -5.90 -13.47 55.47
CA THR A 540 -6.23 -13.17 54.06
C THR A 540 -5.59 -11.83 53.70
N THR A 541 -5.76 -11.37 52.46
CA THR A 541 -5.49 -9.98 52.09
C THR A 541 -6.78 -9.17 51.95
N GLU A 542 -6.67 -7.85 52.08
CA GLU A 542 -7.66 -6.86 51.65
C GLU A 542 -6.97 -5.83 50.73
N ASP A 543 -7.66 -5.43 49.65
CA ASP A 543 -7.20 -4.42 48.69
C ASP A 543 -7.85 -3.07 49.00
N PHE A 544 -7.04 -2.00 48.99
CA PHE A 544 -7.44 -0.65 49.33
C PHE A 544 -7.10 0.33 48.20
N ALA A 545 -8.12 0.78 47.46
CA ALA A 545 -7.96 1.76 46.39
C ALA A 545 -7.85 3.18 46.96
N VAL A 546 -6.71 3.85 46.73
CA VAL A 546 -6.45 5.23 47.16
C VAL A 546 -6.02 6.12 45.99
N ILE A 547 -6.22 7.42 46.12
CA ILE A 547 -5.85 8.45 45.14
C ILE A 547 -5.24 9.64 45.88
N LYS A 548 -4.18 10.23 45.32
CA LYS A 548 -3.55 11.41 45.89
C LYS A 548 -4.32 12.67 45.50
N MET A 549 -4.84 13.41 46.48
CA MET A 549 -5.66 14.61 46.28
C MET A 549 -5.29 15.69 47.29
N GLY A 550 -4.83 16.85 46.82
CA GLY A 550 -4.39 17.96 47.66
C GLY A 550 -3.13 17.65 48.48
N GLY A 551 -2.28 16.73 48.01
CA GLY A 551 -1.08 16.26 48.69
C GLY A 551 -1.28 15.06 49.64
N GLU A 552 -2.51 14.67 49.97
CA GLU A 552 -2.83 13.56 50.88
C GLU A 552 -3.43 12.36 50.11
N TRP A 553 -3.26 11.13 50.63
CA TRP A 553 -3.91 9.94 50.06
C TRP A 553 -5.29 9.73 50.68
N VAL A 554 -6.32 9.74 49.84
CA VAL A 554 -7.72 9.48 50.22
C VAL A 554 -8.22 8.20 49.54
N TYR A 555 -9.23 7.55 50.10
CA TYR A 555 -9.87 6.42 49.41
C TYR A 555 -10.53 6.87 48.10
N GLN A 556 -10.44 6.04 47.07
CA GLN A 556 -11.24 6.18 45.85
C GLN A 556 -12.72 5.90 46.19
N ASN A 557 -13.63 6.73 45.66
CA ASN A 557 -15.09 6.62 45.86
C ASN A 557 -15.76 5.87 44.70
#